data_AF-A0A9P0P0V0-F1
#
_entry.id   AF-A0A9P0P0V0-F1
#
_cell.length_a   1.000
_cell.length_b   1.000
_cell.length_c   1.000
_cell.angle_alpha   90.00
_cell.angle_beta   90.00
_cell.angle_gamma   90.00
#
_symmetry.space_group_name_H-M   'P 1'
#
loop_
_entity.id
_entity.type
_entity.pdbx_description
1 polymer ?
#
loop_
_entity_poly.entity_id
_entity_poly.type
_entity_poly.pdbx_seq_one_letter_code
_entity_poly.pdbx_strand_id
1 'polypeptide(L)'
;MAILTFSLCLEMYKVSTSRSAEVMLSAASYTTVALWGFIALFGLPAELMVTEVNEIYGSIYSSAWYNYPEEKRTVLMIITNAQREVCIQAGRFLTINLATSMNTVKTMVSYCMFLQTVIVDEE
;
A
#
# COMPACT_ATOMS: atom_id res chain seq x y z
N MET A 1 0.98 -2.85 -9.67
CA MET A 1 0.71 -3.70 -8.48
C MET A 1 0.57 -5.17 -8.85
N ALA A 2 -0.34 -5.55 -9.77
CA ALA A 2 -0.52 -6.94 -10.21
C ALA A 2 0.78 -7.65 -10.68
N ILE A 3 1.67 -6.92 -11.35
CA ILE A 3 2.98 -7.45 -11.79
C ILE A 3 3.90 -7.72 -10.58
N LEU A 4 3.89 -6.84 -9.57
CA LEU A 4 4.68 -7.02 -8.34
C LEU A 4 4.14 -8.18 -7.51
N THR A 5 2.82 -8.30 -7.39
CA THR A 5 2.18 -9.41 -6.68
C THR A 5 2.47 -10.75 -7.36
N PHE A 6 2.40 -10.79 -8.70
CA PHE A 6 2.71 -12.00 -9.46
C PHE A 6 4.18 -12.39 -9.32
N SER A 7 5.10 -11.43 -9.45
CA SER A 7 6.54 -11.64 -9.26
C SER A 7 6.87 -12.18 -7.86
N LEU A 8 6.29 -11.58 -6.81
CA LEU A 8 6.47 -12.02 -5.43
C LEU A 8 5.86 -13.40 -5.15
N CYS A 9 4.72 -13.75 -5.75
CA CYS A 9 4.15 -15.09 -5.65
C CYS A 9 5.08 -16.15 -6.26
N LEU A 10 5.73 -15.85 -7.39
CA LEU A 10 6.69 -16.77 -8.04
C LEU A 10 7.95 -16.98 -7.20
N GLU A 11 8.48 -15.92 -6.58
CA GLU A 11 9.65 -16.05 -5.70
C GLU A 11 9.30 -16.78 -4.39
N MET A 12 8.09 -16.57 -3.83
CA MET A 12 7.61 -17.32 -2.67
C MET A 12 7.40 -18.81 -2.98
N TYR A 13 6.95 -19.13 -4.20
CA TYR A 13 6.85 -20.51 -4.68
C TYR A 13 8.23 -21.19 -4.78
N LYS A 14 9.26 -20.49 -5.30
CA LYS A 14 10.63 -21.01 -5.34
C LYS A 14 11.18 -21.36 -3.95
N VAL A 15 10.83 -20.57 -2.93
CA VAL A 15 11.17 -20.88 -1.53
C VAL A 15 10.50 -22.18 -1.06
N SER A 16 9.26 -22.44 -1.47
CA SER A 16 8.49 -23.61 -1.05
C SER A 16 8.90 -24.92 -1.72
N THR A 17 9.32 -24.88 -2.98
CA THR A 17 9.60 -26.08 -3.79
C THR A 17 11.09 -26.45 -3.82
N SER A 18 11.99 -25.57 -3.41
CA SER A 18 13.44 -25.86 -3.46
C SER A 18 13.91 -26.77 -2.32
N ARG A 19 14.56 -27.88 -2.66
CA ARG A 19 15.11 -28.88 -1.71
C ARG A 19 16.51 -28.51 -1.20
N SER A 20 17.15 -27.48 -1.76
CA SER A 20 18.50 -27.01 -1.42
C SER A 20 18.44 -25.73 -0.56
N ALA A 21 19.04 -25.79 0.62
CA ALA A 21 18.99 -24.72 1.62
C ALA A 21 19.58 -23.38 1.13
N GLU A 22 20.61 -23.42 0.27
CA GLU A 22 21.23 -22.20 -0.27
C GLU A 22 20.27 -21.41 -1.19
N VAL A 23 19.49 -22.13 -2.00
CA VAL A 23 18.51 -21.53 -2.91
C VAL A 23 17.32 -20.96 -2.14
N MET A 24 16.86 -21.66 -1.10
CA MET A 24 15.84 -21.14 -0.19
C MET A 24 16.27 -19.83 0.49
N LEU A 25 17.50 -19.77 1.00
CA LEU A 25 17.98 -18.59 1.73
C LEU A 25 18.09 -17.36 0.81
N SER A 26 18.62 -17.57 -0.39
CA SER A 26 18.72 -16.52 -1.41
C SER A 26 17.33 -16.01 -1.83
N ALA A 27 16.40 -16.90 -2.18
CA ALA A 27 15.04 -16.52 -2.56
C ALA A 27 14.26 -15.85 -1.41
N ALA A 28 14.42 -16.31 -0.16
CA ALA A 28 13.82 -15.68 1.01
C ALA A 28 14.34 -14.25 1.24
N SER A 29 15.63 -14.02 1.01
CA SER A 29 16.21 -12.67 1.11
C SER A 29 15.63 -11.71 0.05
N TYR A 30 15.41 -12.18 -1.18
CA TYR A 30 14.81 -11.35 -2.24
C TYR A 30 13.34 -11.03 -1.97
N THR A 31 12.53 -12.01 -1.52
CA THR A 31 11.12 -11.78 -1.21
C THR A 31 10.93 -10.81 -0.04
N THR A 32 11.72 -10.94 1.01
CA THR A 32 11.66 -10.04 2.18
C THR A 32 12.06 -8.62 1.83
N VAL A 33 13.14 -8.42 1.06
CA VAL A 33 13.56 -7.09 0.59
C VAL A 33 12.50 -6.46 -0.32
N ALA A 34 11.91 -7.23 -1.23
CA ALA A 34 10.90 -6.72 -2.15
C ALA A 34 9.58 -6.34 -1.45
N LEU A 35 9.14 -7.12 -0.46
CA LEU A 35 7.99 -6.78 0.38
C LEU A 35 8.25 -5.52 1.21
N TRP A 36 9.44 -5.43 1.82
CA TRP A 36 9.83 -4.27 2.62
C TRP A 36 9.91 -3.01 1.75
N GLY A 37 10.53 -3.11 0.58
CA GLY A 37 10.60 -2.03 -0.41
C GLY A 37 9.21 -1.58 -0.89
N PHE A 38 8.28 -2.52 -1.10
CA PHE A 38 6.92 -2.17 -1.49
C PHE A 38 6.19 -1.34 -0.41
N ILE A 39 6.29 -1.76 0.85
CA ILE A 39 5.69 -1.04 1.98
C ILE A 39 6.37 0.32 2.17
N ALA A 40 7.70 0.36 2.13
CA ALA A 40 8.47 1.56 2.40
C ALA A 40 8.33 2.63 1.30
N LEU A 41 8.30 2.21 0.02
CA LEU A 41 8.27 3.14 -1.11
C LEU A 41 6.87 3.55 -1.54
N PHE A 42 5.85 2.72 -1.28
CA PHE A 42 4.48 3.01 -1.71
C PHE A 42 3.52 3.18 -0.54
N GLY A 43 3.60 2.32 0.49
CA GLY A 43 2.68 2.36 1.63
C GLY A 43 2.92 3.57 2.54
N LEU A 44 4.14 3.71 3.06
CA LEU A 44 4.52 4.76 4.00
C LEU A 44 4.32 6.19 3.46
N PRO A 45 4.83 6.57 2.28
CA PRO A 45 4.66 7.94 1.78
C PRO A 45 3.20 8.25 1.46
N ALA A 46 2.40 7.25 1.04
CA ALA A 46 0.98 7.45 0.80
C ALA A 46 0.23 7.76 2.11
N GLU A 47 0.51 7.03 3.19
CA GLU A 47 -0.10 7.26 4.49
C GLU A 47 0.36 8.57 5.14
N LEU A 48 1.65 8.90 5.01
CA LEU A 48 2.21 10.16 5.49
C LEU A 48 1.53 11.35 4.80
N MET A 49 1.43 11.33 3.47
CA MET A 49 0.76 12.40 2.72
C MET A 49 -0.71 12.58 3.14
N VAL A 50 -1.45 11.49 3.34
CA VAL A 50 -2.84 11.54 3.81
C VAL A 50 -2.92 12.20 5.20
N THR A 51 -2.00 11.83 6.08
CA THR A 51 -1.95 12.36 7.46
C THR A 51 -1.65 13.86 7.47
N GLU A 52 -0.60 14.28 6.76
CA GLU A 52 -0.20 15.69 6.64
C GLU A 52 -1.32 16.56 6.06
N VAL A 53 -2.00 16.09 5.02
CA VAL A 53 -3.13 16.83 4.43
C VAL A 53 -4.28 16.98 5.42
N ASN A 54 -4.56 15.94 6.22
CA ASN A 54 -5.61 15.98 7.23
C ASN A 54 -5.26 16.93 8.40
N GLU A 55 -3.98 16.98 8.79
CA GLU A 55 -3.49 17.94 9.79
C GLU A 55 -3.59 19.38 9.29
N ILE A 56 -3.18 19.65 8.05
CA ILE A 56 -3.31 20.97 7.42
C ILE A 56 -4.79 21.39 7.37
N TYR A 57 -5.67 20.48 6.96
CA TYR A 57 -7.11 20.70 6.96
C TYR A 57 -7.63 21.06 8.36
N GLY A 58 -7.25 20.29 9.40
CA GLY A 58 -7.66 20.53 10.77
C GLY A 58 -7.17 21.89 11.30
N SER A 59 -5.92 22.23 11.01
CA SER A 59 -5.30 23.51 11.38
C SER A 59 -6.02 24.68 10.72
N ILE A 60 -6.26 24.62 9.41
CA ILE A 60 -6.99 25.66 8.67
C ILE A 60 -8.42 25.79 9.19
N TYR A 61 -9.11 24.69 9.45
CA TYR A 61 -10.47 24.72 9.99
C TYR A 61 -10.54 25.38 11.37
N SER A 62 -9.55 25.11 12.23
CA SER A 62 -9.42 25.70 13.57
C SER A 62 -8.96 27.17 13.58
N SER A 63 -8.45 27.66 12.45
CA SER A 63 -8.02 29.06 12.33
C SER A 63 -9.23 30.01 12.36
N ALA A 64 -9.00 31.27 12.73
CA ALA A 64 -10.04 32.31 12.74
C ALA A 64 -10.35 32.86 11.33
N TRP A 65 -10.41 31.98 10.32
CA TRP A 65 -10.64 32.33 8.91
C TRP A 65 -11.95 33.11 8.67
N TYR A 66 -12.93 32.92 9.54
CA TYR A 66 -14.22 33.63 9.51
C TYR A 66 -14.09 35.14 9.79
N ASN A 67 -12.98 35.59 10.39
CA ASN A 67 -12.70 37.01 10.62
C ASN A 67 -12.14 37.73 9.38
N TYR A 68 -11.80 36.99 8.31
CA TYR A 68 -11.19 37.52 7.09
C TYR A 68 -12.12 37.29 5.89
N PRO A 69 -13.02 38.25 5.58
CA PRO A 69 -14.06 38.06 4.56
C PRO A 69 -13.52 37.93 3.13
N GLU A 70 -12.35 38.50 2.82
CA GLU A 70 -11.72 38.40 1.49
C GLU A 70 -11.19 36.97 1.22
N GLU A 71 -10.61 36.33 2.23
CA GLU A 71 -10.00 35.00 2.11
C GLU A 71 -10.99 33.86 2.37
N LYS A 72 -12.20 34.17 2.86
CA LYS A 72 -13.24 33.19 3.21
C LYS A 72 -13.54 32.21 2.08
N ARG A 73 -13.64 32.71 0.83
CA ARG A 73 -13.94 31.87 -0.34
C ARG A 73 -12.79 30.91 -0.64
N THR A 74 -11.56 31.40 -0.58
CA THR A 74 -10.33 30.63 -0.81
C THR A 74 -10.19 29.53 0.23
N VAL A 75 -10.32 29.88 1.51
CA VAL A 75 -10.24 28.93 2.63
C VAL A 75 -11.33 27.86 2.54
N LEU A 76 -12.57 28.25 2.23
CA LEU A 76 -13.66 27.29 2.06
C LEU A 76 -13.37 26.32 0.90
N MET A 77 -12.84 26.81 -0.21
CA MET A 77 -12.43 25.95 -1.34
C MET A 77 -11.33 24.98 -0.93
N ILE A 78 -10.33 25.42 -0.16
CA ILE A 78 -9.24 24.54 0.33
C ILE A 78 -9.82 23.46 1.26
N ILE A 79 -10.67 23.84 2.21
CA ILE A 79 -11.33 22.92 3.15
C ILE A 79 -12.18 21.89 2.39
N THR A 80 -13.01 22.32 1.44
CA THR A 80 -13.85 21.40 0.64
C THR A 80 -13.01 20.46 -0.24
N ASN A 81 -11.90 20.94 -0.80
CA ASN A 81 -11.00 20.09 -1.60
C ASN A 81 -10.20 19.11 -0.73
N ALA A 82 -9.79 19.51 0.48
CA ALA A 82 -9.06 18.65 1.42
C ALA A 82 -9.95 17.59 2.09
N GLN A 83 -11.25 17.86 2.26
CA GLN A 83 -12.23 16.86 2.70
C GLN A 83 -12.46 15.75 1.66
N ARG A 84 -12.18 16.02 0.39
CA ARG A 84 -12.24 14.99 -0.65
C ARG A 84 -11.08 14.03 -0.41
N GLU A 85 -11.36 12.74 -0.29
CA GLU A 85 -10.35 11.70 -0.03
C GLU A 85 -9.08 11.94 -0.87
N VAL A 86 -8.05 12.49 -0.23
CA VAL A 86 -6.72 12.63 -0.83
C VAL A 86 -6.04 11.26 -0.73
N CYS A 87 -6.66 10.27 -1.34
CA CYS A 87 -6.08 8.95 -1.48
C CYS A 87 -5.31 8.91 -2.79
N ILE A 88 -4.05 8.48 -2.73
CA ILE A 88 -3.28 8.16 -3.93
C ILE A 88 -3.97 7.00 -4.62
N GLN A 89 -4.81 7.30 -5.61
CA GLN A 89 -5.53 6.30 -6.39
C GLN A 89 -4.68 5.85 -7.58
N ALA A 90 -4.23 4.60 -7.56
CA ALA A 90 -3.66 3.97 -8.73
C ALA A 90 -4.77 3.64 -9.73
N GLY A 91 -4.84 4.40 -10.83
CA GLY A 91 -5.75 4.14 -11.95
C GLY A 91 -7.23 4.27 -11.62
N ARG A 92 -7.61 4.92 -10.51
CA ARG A 92 -9.01 5.05 -10.03
C ARG A 92 -9.67 3.77 -9.49
N PHE A 93 -8.92 2.66 -9.47
CA PHE A 93 -9.41 1.35 -9.01
C PHE A 93 -8.87 0.98 -7.63
N LEU A 94 -7.76 1.57 -7.21
CA LEU A 94 -7.08 1.17 -5.98
C LEU A 94 -6.55 2.37 -5.21
N THR A 95 -7.07 2.58 -4.02
CA THR A 95 -6.52 3.53 -3.03
C THR A 95 -5.28 2.90 -2.39
N ILE A 96 -4.11 3.47 -2.66
CA ILE A 96 -2.87 3.06 -1.99
C ILE A 96 -2.93 3.63 -0.57
N ASN A 97 -3.13 2.75 0.40
CA ASN A 97 -2.88 3.02 1.80
C ASN A 97 -2.13 1.81 2.42
N LEU A 98 -1.72 1.93 3.67
CA LEU A 98 -1.03 0.84 4.38
C LEU A 98 -1.91 -0.41 4.51
N ALA A 99 -3.20 -0.25 4.80
CA ALA A 99 -4.17 -1.35 4.87
C ALA A 99 -4.34 -2.10 3.53
N THR A 100 -4.39 -1.40 2.40
CA THR A 100 -4.46 -1.98 1.05
C THR A 100 -3.16 -2.71 0.73
N SER A 101 -2.02 -2.16 1.16
CA SER A 101 -0.71 -2.82 1.03
C SER A 101 -0.67 -4.12 1.83
N MET A 102 -1.13 -4.11 3.08
CA MET A 102 -1.27 -5.31 3.90
C MET A 102 -2.25 -6.34 3.31
N ASN A 103 -3.40 -5.88 2.82
CA ASN A 103 -4.39 -6.75 2.19
C ASN A 103 -3.82 -7.41 0.92
N THR A 104 -2.99 -6.68 0.18
CA THR A 104 -2.27 -7.21 -0.97
C THR A 104 -1.33 -8.35 -0.55
N VAL A 105 -0.53 -8.16 0.49
CA VAL A 105 0.34 -9.23 1.05
C VAL A 105 -0.49 -10.43 1.50
N LYS A 106 -1.63 -10.22 2.16
CA LYS A 106 -2.54 -11.30 2.58
C LYS A 106 -3.04 -12.12 1.40
N THR A 107 -3.48 -11.44 0.33
CA THR A 107 -3.94 -12.14 -0.90
C THR A 107 -2.82 -12.96 -1.53
N MET A 108 -1.59 -12.44 -1.56
CA MET A 108 -0.43 -13.16 -2.10
C MET A 108 -0.12 -14.45 -1.33
N VAL A 109 -0.12 -14.38 0.02
CA VAL A 109 0.06 -15.57 0.86
C VAL A 109 -1.07 -16.58 0.61
N SER A 110 -2.32 -16.11 0.49
CA SER A 110 -3.45 -16.97 0.18
C SER A 110 -3.30 -17.69 -1.16
N TYR A 111 -2.83 -17.00 -2.20
CA TYR A 111 -2.56 -17.62 -3.50
C TYR A 111 -1.42 -18.64 -3.43
N CYS A 112 -0.36 -18.34 -2.67
CA CYS A 112 0.76 -19.27 -2.47
C CYS A 112 0.30 -20.55 -1.76
N MET A 113 -0.47 -20.43 -0.68
CA MET A 113 -1.03 -21.57 0.06
C MET A 113 -1.94 -22.42 -0.85
N PHE A 114 -2.79 -21.80 -1.66
CA PHE A 114 -3.63 -22.51 -2.62
C PHE A 114 -2.80 -23.29 -3.66
N LEU A 115 -1.76 -22.66 -4.22
CA LEU A 115 -0.88 -23.35 -5.18
C LEU A 115 -0.15 -24.53 -4.54
N GLN A 116 0.29 -24.39 -3.28
CA GLN A 116 0.88 -25.50 -2.53
C GLN A 116 -0.10 -26.66 -2.34
N THR A 117 -1.36 -26.38 -1.97
CA THR A 117 -2.35 -27.44 -1.76
C THR A 117 -2.66 -28.21 -3.04
N VAL A 118 -2.78 -27.51 -4.17
CA VAL A 118 -3.08 -28.15 -5.47
C VAL A 118 -1.96 -29.09 -5.92
N ILE A 119 -0.70 -28.72 -5.66
CA ILE A 119 0.45 -29.55 -6.04
C ILE A 119 0.58 -30.78 -5.13
N VAL A 120 0.29 -30.63 -3.83
CA VAL A 120 0.32 -31.76 -2.88
C VAL A 120 -0.77 -32.79 -3.18
N ASP A 121 -1.91 -32.38 -3.72
CA ASP A 121 -2.98 -33.30 -4.15
C ASP A 121 -2.64 -34.08 -5.45
N GLU A 122 -1.59 -33.69 -6.19
CA GLU A 122 -1.16 -34.31 -7.44
C GLU A 122 -0.05 -35.37 -7.25
N GLU A 123 0.55 -35.45 -6.05
CA GLU A 123 1.57 -36.45 -5.63
C GLU A 123 0.97 -37.64 -4.86
#